data_AF-A0A943FQ31-F1
#
_entry.id   AF-A0A943FQ31-F1
#
_cell.length_a   1.000
_cell.length_b   1.000
_cell.length_c   1.000
_cell.angle_alpha   90.00
_cell.angle_beta   90.00
_cell.angle_gamma   90.00
#
_symmetry.space_group_name_H-M   'P 1'
#
loop_
_entity.id
_entity.type
_entity.pdbx_description
1 polymer ?
#
loop_
_entity_poly.entity_id
_entity_poly.type
_entity_poly.pdbx_seq_one_letter_code
_entity_poly.pdbx_strand_id
1 'polypeptide(L)'
;MTDITRRNFLKSAGVMALAVAAAGVLSGCDSRSKNPVMADVKVEYWRKNRYLGDQKVSNSNNDEYDETVSVVKSGKVKKEQLQNLGKVMVNTGYKLSDSTATEFDVDWTQEPPVAKVWMEL
;
A
#
# COMPACT_ATOMS: atom_id res chain seq x y z
N MET A 1 -39.69 16.12 -28.36
CA MET A 1 -38.76 14.98 -28.29
C MET A 1 -37.39 15.56 -28.58
N THR A 2 -36.58 15.71 -27.53
CA THR A 2 -35.30 16.43 -27.59
C THR A 2 -34.29 15.58 -26.84
N ASP A 3 -33.16 15.36 -27.51
CA ASP A 3 -32.16 14.33 -27.29
C ASP A 3 -31.79 13.97 -25.85
N ILE A 4 -31.74 12.65 -25.66
CA ILE A 4 -31.04 11.92 -24.62
C ILE A 4 -29.57 12.35 -24.65
N THR A 5 -28.99 12.67 -23.49
CA THR A 5 -27.65 12.22 -23.03
C THR A 5 -27.01 13.27 -22.11
N ARG A 6 -27.11 13.04 -20.80
CA ARG A 6 -26.01 13.37 -19.89
C ARG A 6 -25.51 12.07 -19.30
N ARG A 7 -24.68 11.40 -20.11
CA ARG A 7 -23.85 10.25 -19.74
C ARG A 7 -23.06 10.64 -18.48
N ASN A 8 -23.47 10.03 -17.37
CA ASN A 8 -22.62 9.47 -16.32
C ASN A 8 -21.13 9.84 -16.46
N PHE A 9 -20.71 10.94 -15.82
CA PHE A 9 -19.31 11.20 -15.53
C PHE A 9 -18.86 10.27 -14.40
N LEU A 10 -18.89 8.96 -14.66
CA LEU A 10 -18.04 8.03 -13.92
C LEU A 10 -16.60 8.39 -14.32
N LYS A 11 -15.92 9.10 -13.45
CA LYS A 11 -14.46 9.20 -13.45
C LYS A 11 -13.90 7.78 -13.22
N SER A 12 -13.87 6.97 -14.27
CA SER A 12 -13.01 5.80 -14.37
C SER A 12 -11.61 6.30 -14.72
N ALA A 13 -10.79 6.54 -13.70
CA ALA A 13 -9.36 6.68 -13.87
C ALA A 13 -8.69 6.00 -12.68
N GLY A 14 -7.98 4.90 -12.96
CA GLY A 14 -7.13 4.24 -11.96
C GLY A 14 -7.39 2.75 -11.74
N VAL A 15 -7.75 1.97 -12.77
CA VAL A 15 -7.42 0.53 -12.73
C VAL A 15 -6.01 0.39 -13.27
N MET A 16 -5.02 0.54 -12.38
CA MET A 16 -3.67 0.07 -12.64
C MET A 16 -3.71 -1.45 -12.49
N ALA A 17 -3.74 -2.17 -13.61
CA ALA A 17 -3.49 -3.60 -13.62
C ALA A 17 -2.03 -3.83 -13.22
N LEU A 18 -1.81 -4.16 -11.95
CA LEU A 18 -0.50 -4.59 -11.47
C LEU A 18 -0.25 -6.01 -11.98
N ALA A 19 0.43 -6.13 -13.12
CA ALA A 19 0.99 -7.41 -13.56
C ALA A 19 2.21 -7.73 -12.69
N VAL A 20 2.02 -8.49 -11.61
CA VAL A 20 3.11 -9.15 -10.89
C VAL A 20 3.35 -10.53 -11.49
N ALA A 21 4.58 -10.73 -11.94
CA ALA A 21 5.05 -12.01 -12.47
C ALA A 21 5.04 -13.05 -11.35
N ALA A 22 4.27 -14.13 -11.55
CA ALA A 22 4.43 -15.36 -10.81
C ALA A 22 5.78 -16.01 -11.20
N ALA A 23 6.82 -15.77 -10.40
CA ALA A 23 8.06 -16.53 -10.44
C ALA A 23 8.10 -17.45 -9.22
N GLY A 24 8.01 -18.76 -9.45
CA GLY A 24 8.39 -19.77 -8.46
C GLY A 24 7.32 -20.82 -8.15
N VAL A 25 6.94 -21.62 -9.16
CA VAL A 25 6.74 -23.05 -8.88
C VAL A 25 8.07 -23.58 -8.38
N LEU A 26 8.15 -23.94 -7.10
CA LEU A 26 9.12 -24.91 -6.64
C LEU A 26 8.36 -26.04 -5.95
N SER A 27 7.91 -26.97 -6.79
CA SER A 27 7.60 -28.33 -6.42
C SER A 27 8.79 -28.89 -5.64
N GLY A 28 8.63 -29.08 -4.33
CA GLY A 28 9.72 -29.49 -3.46
C GLY A 28 9.22 -29.78 -2.06
N CYS A 29 8.37 -30.79 -1.96
CA CYS A 29 8.02 -31.46 -0.73
C CYS A 29 9.26 -32.19 -0.20
N ASP A 30 10.14 -31.53 0.57
CA ASP A 30 11.14 -32.21 1.40
C ASP A 30 11.65 -31.30 2.54
N SER A 31 11.32 -31.73 3.74
CA SER A 31 11.87 -31.40 5.06
C SER A 31 13.28 -30.76 5.10
N ARG A 32 13.42 -29.70 5.93
CA ARG A 32 14.64 -29.35 6.71
C ARG A 32 15.56 -28.21 6.23
N SER A 33 15.02 -27.11 5.70
CA SER A 33 15.59 -25.77 5.87
C SER A 33 14.50 -24.74 5.60
N LYS A 34 13.89 -24.19 6.67
CA LYS A 34 12.71 -23.33 6.54
C LYS A 34 13.19 -21.91 6.22
N ASN A 35 13.69 -21.69 5.00
CA ASN A 35 13.88 -20.33 4.51
C ASN A 35 12.49 -19.66 4.52
N PRO A 36 12.31 -18.54 5.24
CA PRO A 36 11.00 -17.89 5.31
C PRO A 36 10.55 -17.52 3.90
N VAL A 37 9.29 -17.83 3.58
CA VAL A 37 8.68 -17.41 2.31
C VAL A 37 8.54 -15.90 2.37
N MET A 38 9.23 -15.19 1.48
CA MET A 38 9.13 -13.74 1.36
C MET A 38 7.97 -13.39 0.42
N ALA A 39 7.31 -12.27 0.70
CA ALA A 39 6.24 -11.74 -0.12
C ALA A 39 6.39 -10.22 -0.23
N ASP A 40 6.08 -9.71 -1.41
CA ASP A 40 6.12 -8.29 -1.72
C ASP A 40 4.83 -7.63 -1.23
N VAL A 41 4.98 -6.71 -0.29
CA VAL A 41 3.89 -5.95 0.33
C VAL A 41 3.93 -4.52 -0.17
N LYS A 42 2.81 -4.05 -0.70
CA LYS A 42 2.64 -2.66 -1.09
C LYS A 42 2.30 -1.83 0.15
N VAL A 43 3.16 -0.87 0.48
CA VAL A 43 2.94 0.07 1.58
C VAL A 43 2.31 1.33 1.02
N GLU A 44 1.20 1.74 1.60
CA GLU A 44 0.46 2.93 1.22
C GLU A 44 0.33 3.88 2.43
N TYR A 45 0.50 5.17 2.18
CA TYR A 45 0.39 6.20 3.21
C TYR A 45 -1.00 6.84 3.16
N TRP A 46 -1.72 6.80 4.28
CA TRP A 46 -3.11 7.23 4.38
C TRP A 46 -3.28 8.27 5.48
N ARG A 47 -4.22 9.19 5.31
CA ARG A 47 -4.64 10.16 6.31
C ARG A 47 -6.15 10.09 6.50
N LYS A 48 -6.61 10.33 7.73
CA LYS A 48 -8.03 10.47 8.02
C LYS A 48 -8.46 11.90 7.77
N ASN A 49 -9.53 12.10 7.00
CA ASN A 49 -10.16 13.41 6.84
C ASN A 49 -11.62 13.32 7.26
N ARG A 50 -11.99 14.16 8.24
CA ARG A 50 -13.33 14.18 8.82
C ARG A 50 -14.45 14.51 7.82
N TYR A 51 -14.12 15.21 6.73
CA TYR A 51 -15.11 15.73 5.79
C TYR A 51 -15.18 14.95 4.46
N LEU A 52 -14.06 14.35 4.05
CA LEU A 52 -13.92 13.71 2.74
C LEU A 52 -13.62 12.21 2.83
N GLY A 53 -13.54 11.65 4.04
CA GLY A 53 -13.14 10.27 4.27
C GLY A 53 -11.63 10.06 4.19
N ASP A 54 -11.23 8.80 4.35
CA ASP A 54 -9.82 8.40 4.31
C ASP A 54 -9.22 8.69 2.94
N GLN A 55 -8.05 9.32 2.93
CA GLN A 55 -7.37 9.74 1.71
C GLN A 55 -5.94 9.25 1.72
N LYS A 56 -5.43 8.86 0.55
CA LYS A 56 -4.00 8.65 0.39
C LYS A 56 -3.24 9.96 0.54
N VAL A 57 -2.08 9.89 1.17
CA VAL A 57 -1.13 10.99 1.25
C VAL A 57 -0.39 11.04 -0.07
N SER A 58 -0.57 12.13 -0.81
CA SER A 58 0.12 12.39 -2.08
C SER A 58 0.32 13.90 -2.25
N ASN A 59 1.37 14.29 -2.98
CA ASN A 59 1.62 15.71 -3.30
C ASN A 59 1.10 16.05 -4.71
N SER A 60 1.14 15.09 -5.65
CA SER A 60 0.54 15.27 -6.98
C SER A 60 -0.13 14.02 -7.58
N ASN A 61 0.34 12.81 -7.26
CA ASN A 61 -0.25 11.55 -7.74
C ASN A 61 -0.53 10.60 -6.56
N ASN A 62 -1.66 9.89 -6.59
CA ASN A 62 -2.12 9.03 -5.49
C ASN A 62 -1.13 7.94 -5.04
N ASP A 63 -0.08 7.64 -5.83
CA ASP A 63 0.89 6.57 -5.56
C ASP A 63 2.33 7.09 -5.46
N GLU A 64 2.54 8.41 -5.32
CA GLU A 64 3.88 9.04 -5.30
C GLU A 64 4.79 8.50 -4.19
N TYR A 65 4.20 8.16 -3.05
CA TYR A 65 4.93 7.65 -1.89
C TYR A 65 4.80 6.14 -1.70
N ASP A 66 3.90 5.50 -2.45
CA ASP A 66 3.70 4.06 -2.35
C ASP A 66 5.02 3.34 -2.62
N GLU A 67 5.32 2.34 -1.81
CA GLU A 67 6.56 1.55 -1.92
C GLU A 67 6.25 0.07 -1.78
N THR A 68 7.13 -0.77 -2.32
CA THR A 68 7.02 -2.22 -2.16
C THR A 68 8.15 -2.69 -1.26
N VAL A 69 7.79 -3.40 -0.20
CA VAL A 69 8.75 -3.98 0.75
C VAL A 69 8.57 -5.49 0.80
N SER A 70 9.66 -6.24 0.75
CA SER A 70 9.62 -7.69 0.88
C SER A 70 9.67 -8.07 2.35
N VAL A 71 8.62 -8.72 2.84
CA VAL A 71 8.52 -9.21 4.23
C VAL A 71 8.20 -10.69 4.24
N VAL A 72 8.43 -11.35 5.38
CA VAL A 72 8.02 -12.74 5.56
C VAL A 72 6.51 -12.82 5.40
N LYS A 73 6.01 -13.79 4.63
CA LYS A 73 4.58 -14.04 4.43
C LYS A 73 3.88 -14.20 5.78
N SER A 74 2.73 -13.53 5.94
CA SER A 74 1.99 -13.41 7.21
C SER A 74 2.71 -12.62 8.31
N GLY A 75 3.81 -11.93 7.97
CA GLY A 75 4.51 -11.01 8.85
C GLY A 75 3.93 -9.59 8.84
N LYS A 76 4.63 -8.70 9.53
CA LYS A 76 4.37 -7.25 9.59
C LYS A 76 5.46 -6.48 8.86
N VAL A 77 5.14 -5.28 8.40
CA VAL A 77 6.13 -4.36 7.82
C VAL A 77 6.77 -3.55 8.94
N LYS A 78 8.10 -3.54 9.00
CA LYS A 78 8.81 -2.73 9.99
C LYS A 78 9.00 -1.30 9.46
N LYS A 79 8.89 -0.32 10.35
CA LYS A 79 9.16 1.09 10.06
C LYS A 79 10.53 1.33 9.44
N GLU A 80 11.53 0.57 9.86
CA GLU A 80 12.91 0.64 9.35
C GLU A 80 13.04 0.21 7.88
N GLN A 81 12.09 -0.60 7.38
CA GLN A 81 12.05 -1.01 5.98
C GLN A 81 11.44 0.06 5.08
N LEU A 82 10.74 1.04 5.66
CA LEU A 82 10.04 2.10 4.91
C LEU A 82 11.02 3.18 4.47
N GLN A 83 11.31 3.22 3.18
CA GLN A 83 12.25 4.19 2.61
C GLN A 83 11.57 5.53 2.31
N ASN A 84 10.28 5.52 1.98
CA ASN A 84 9.56 6.74 1.62
C ASN A 84 8.91 7.43 2.82
N LEU A 85 8.80 6.78 3.98
CA LEU A 85 8.19 7.39 5.18
C LEU A 85 8.83 8.73 5.53
N GLY A 86 10.17 8.79 5.56
CA GLY A 86 10.89 10.04 5.84
C GLY A 86 10.59 11.14 4.80
N LYS A 87 10.49 10.77 3.52
CA LYS A 87 10.15 11.71 2.44
C LYS A 87 8.73 12.24 2.59
N VAL A 88 7.77 11.37 2.92
CA VAL A 88 6.38 11.78 3.21
C VAL A 88 6.40 12.83 4.32
N MET A 89 7.05 12.54 5.44
CA MET A 89 7.06 13.43 6.60
C MET A 89 7.67 14.80 6.29
N VAL A 90 8.77 14.84 5.53
CA VAL A 90 9.45 16.10 5.18
C VAL A 90 8.68 16.90 4.11
N ASN A 91 8.18 16.23 3.06
CA ASN A 91 7.55 16.92 1.93
C ASN A 91 6.13 17.41 2.24
N THR A 92 5.40 16.66 3.07
CA THR A 92 3.98 16.95 3.36
C THR A 92 3.77 17.62 4.72
N GLY A 93 4.74 17.51 5.62
CA GLY A 93 4.61 17.93 7.02
C GLY A 93 3.80 16.96 7.89
N TYR A 94 3.29 15.86 7.33
CA TYR A 94 2.58 14.85 8.10
C TYR A 94 3.52 14.07 9.04
N LYS A 95 2.97 13.60 10.15
CA LYS A 95 3.62 12.70 11.10
C LYS A 95 2.88 11.36 11.12
N LEU A 96 3.52 10.33 11.64
CA LEU A 96 2.83 9.07 11.92
C LEU A 96 1.72 9.33 12.94
N SER A 97 0.51 8.83 12.66
CA SER A 97 -0.60 8.90 13.62
C SER A 97 -0.29 8.21 14.94
N ASP A 98 0.52 7.14 14.89
CA ASP A 98 1.13 6.56 16.07
C ASP A 98 2.64 6.74 15.99
N SER A 99 3.15 7.74 16.71
CA SER A 99 4.58 8.04 16.77
C SER A 99 5.43 6.89 17.33
N THR A 100 4.82 5.98 18.12
CA THR A 100 5.49 4.84 18.75
C THR A 100 5.46 3.57 17.89
N ALA A 101 4.68 3.56 16.80
CA ALA A 101 4.59 2.41 15.92
C ALA A 101 5.95 2.09 15.27
N THR A 102 6.43 0.87 15.49
CA THR A 102 7.62 0.29 14.87
C THR A 102 7.27 -0.73 13.80
N GLU A 103 6.04 -1.23 13.80
CA GLU A 103 5.54 -2.26 12.89
C GLU A 103 4.12 -1.91 12.42
N PHE A 104 3.80 -2.31 11.19
CA PHE A 104 2.52 -2.07 10.55
C PHE A 104 1.91 -3.38 10.09
N ASP A 105 0.62 -3.54 10.40
CA ASP A 105 -0.16 -4.67 9.93
C ASP A 105 -0.34 -4.64 8.42
N VAL A 106 -0.31 -5.85 7.86
CA VAL A 106 -0.45 -6.09 6.42
C VAL A 106 -1.77 -6.80 6.18
N ASP A 107 -2.56 -6.24 5.28
CA ASP A 107 -3.73 -6.91 4.73
C ASP A 107 -3.26 -7.96 3.71
N TRP A 108 -3.19 -9.20 4.16
CA TRP A 108 -2.85 -10.37 3.34
C TRP A 108 -4.06 -10.94 2.57
N THR A 109 -5.25 -10.34 2.69
CA THR A 109 -6.47 -10.83 2.01
C THR A 109 -6.57 -10.35 0.57
N GLN A 110 -5.79 -9.35 0.20
CA GLN A 110 -5.71 -8.78 -1.14
C GLN A 110 -4.38 -9.14 -1.83
N GLU A 111 -4.40 -9.16 -3.17
CA GLU A 111 -3.23 -9.41 -4.01
C GLU A 111 -3.00 -8.20 -4.94
N PRO A 112 -1.90 -7.43 -4.76
CA PRO A 112 -0.83 -7.63 -3.78
C PRO A 112 -1.27 -7.29 -2.35
N PRO A 113 -0.64 -7.90 -1.33
CA PRO A 113 -0.90 -7.58 0.07
C PRO A 113 -0.53 -6.12 0.35
N VAL A 114 -1.36 -5.42 1.15
CA VAL A 114 -1.19 -3.99 1.40
C VAL A 114 -1.02 -3.68 2.88
N ALA A 115 0.02 -2.90 3.21
CA ALA A 115 0.19 -2.30 4.51
C ALA A 115 -0.26 -0.84 4.47
N LYS A 116 -1.18 -0.44 5.35
CA LYS A 116 -1.63 0.95 5.46
C LYS A 116 -0.92 1.64 6.61
N VAL A 117 -0.15 2.67 6.29
CA VAL A 117 0.52 3.52 7.27
C VAL A 117 -0.31 4.78 7.46
N TRP A 118 -0.83 4.98 8.67
CA TRP A 118 -1.66 6.13 8.99
C TRP A 118 -0.83 7.34 9.41
N MET A 119 -1.17 8.47 8.82
CA MET A 119 -0.51 9.75 8.95
C MET A 119 -1.49 10.82 9.46
N GLU A 120 -0.98 11.75 10.24
CA GLU A 120 -1.72 12.89 10.80
C GLU A 120 -0.92 14.19 10.62
N LEU A 121 -1.62 15.34 10.55
CA LEU A 121 -0.97 16.66 10.42
C LEU A 121 -0.47 17.15 11.79
#